data_AF-A0AB35HJS8-F1
#
_entry.id   AF-A0AB35HJS8-F1
#
_cell.length_a   1.000
_cell.length_b   1.000
_cell.length_c   1.000
_cell.angle_alpha   90.00
_cell.angle_beta   90.00
_cell.angle_gamma   90.00
#
_symmetry.space_group_name_H-M   'P 1'
#
loop_
_entity.id
_entity.type
_entity.pdbx_description
1 polymer ?
#
loop_
_entity_poly.entity_id
_entity_poly.type
_entity_poly.pdbx_seq_one_letter_code
_entity_poly.pdbx_strand_id
1 'polypeptide(L)' 'MLRTTRIRKGLTQSKLAESAGVSRQTIYAAEQGADLRLSVAKRVANVLQSTVDELFSHSPR' A
#
# COMPACT_ATOMS: atom_id res chain seq x y z
N MET A 1 2.30 -7.75 -2.18
CA MET A 1 2.20 -7.24 -3.57
C MET A 1 2.29 -5.72 -3.69
N LEU A 2 1.99 -4.99 -2.61
CA LEU A 2 2.02 -3.52 -2.54
C LEU A 2 3.20 -2.84 -3.29
N ARG A 3 4.45 -3.20 -2.98
CA ARG A 3 5.64 -2.57 -3.59
C ARG A 3 5.66 -2.70 -5.10
N THR A 4 5.41 -3.90 -5.63
CA THR A 4 5.41 -4.18 -7.06
C THR A 4 4.30 -3.39 -7.76
N THR A 5 3.09 -3.36 -7.20
CA THR A 5 1.98 -2.59 -7.77
C THR A 5 2.29 -1.09 -7.77
N ARG A 6 2.88 -0.55 -6.70
CA ARG A 6 3.30 0.86 -6.63
C ARG A 6 4.33 1.21 -7.71
N ILE A 7 5.36 0.37 -7.87
CA ILE A 7 6.42 0.59 -8.88
C ILE A 7 5.84 0.55 -10.29
N ARG A 8 4.95 -0.41 -10.58
CA ARG A 8 4.25 -0.51 -11.88
C ARG A 8 3.39 0.73 -12.20
N LYS A 9 2.87 1.40 -11.17
CA LYS A 9 2.15 2.68 -11.29
C LYS A 9 3.08 3.90 -11.35
N GLY A 10 4.41 3.71 -11.34
CA GLY A 10 5.39 4.80 -11.39
C GLY A 10 5.45 5.68 -10.15
N LEU A 11 4.88 5.22 -9.02
CA LEU A 11 4.77 6.03 -7.81
C LEU A 11 5.97 5.82 -6.88
N THR A 12 6.49 6.91 -6.31
CA THR A 12 7.39 6.83 -5.15
C THR A 12 6.61 6.51 -3.88
N GLN A 13 7.27 6.04 -2.82
CA GLN A 13 6.63 5.82 -1.51
C GLN A 13 5.99 7.12 -0.98
N SER A 14 6.69 8.25 -1.13
CA SER A 14 6.18 9.56 -0.71
C SER A 14 4.94 9.96 -1.49
N LYS A 15 4.91 9.72 -2.82
CA LYS A 15 3.76 10.10 -3.63
C LYS A 15 2.52 9.25 -3.33
N LEU A 16 2.72 7.96 -3.08
CA LEU A 16 1.64 7.08 -2.63
C LEU A 16 1.13 7.51 -1.24
N ALA A 17 2.04 7.85 -0.33
CA ALA A 17 1.69 8.28 1.02
C ALA A 17 0.86 9.57 1.03
N GLU A 18 1.30 10.58 0.27
CA GLU A 18 0.58 11.84 0.06
C GLU A 18 -0.83 11.57 -0.49
N SER A 19 -0.93 10.77 -1.55
CA SER A 19 -2.21 10.46 -2.21
C SER A 19 -3.17 9.65 -1.32
N ALA A 20 -2.62 8.79 -0.45
CA ALA A 20 -3.40 7.99 0.49
C ALA A 20 -3.68 8.72 1.83
N GLY A 21 -3.13 9.92 2.02
CA GLY A 21 -3.27 10.70 3.26
C GLY A 21 -2.64 10.02 4.47
N VAL A 22 -1.41 9.49 4.31
CA VAL A 22 -0.60 8.86 5.37
C VAL A 22 0.86 9.30 5.31
N SER A 23 1.66 8.92 6.30
CA SER A 23 3.10 9.21 6.29
C SER A 23 3.85 8.28 5.33
N ARG A 24 5.00 8.74 4.81
CA ARG A 24 5.90 7.88 4.02
C ARG A 24 6.32 6.63 4.80
N GLN A 25 6.51 6.76 6.11
CA GLN A 25 6.86 5.64 7.01
C GLN A 25 5.76 4.58 7.04
N THR A 26 4.48 4.97 7.02
CA THR A 26 3.36 4.03 6.93
C THR A 26 3.45 3.18 5.66
N ILE A 27 3.72 3.79 4.50
CA ILE A 27 3.90 3.05 3.24
C ILE A 27 5.14 2.16 3.30
N TYR A 28 6.25 2.66 3.84
CA TYR A 28 7.46 1.87 4.00
C TYR A 28 7.21 0.63 4.87
N ALA A 29 6.61 0.78 6.05
CA ALA A 29 6.31 -0.32 6.96
C ALA A 29 5.37 -1.35 6.32
N ALA A 30 4.34 -0.89 5.61
CA ALA A 30 3.42 -1.76 4.87
C ALA A 30 4.12 -2.57 3.77
N GLU A 31 5.10 -1.98 3.07
CA GLU A 31 5.91 -2.71 2.09
C GLU A 31 6.81 -3.77 2.72
N GLN A 32 7.17 -3.59 4.00
CA GLN A 32 7.92 -4.56 4.80
C GLN A 32 7.03 -5.62 5.47
N GLY A 33 5.71 -5.57 5.25
CA GLY A 33 4.75 -6.54 5.78
C GLY A 33 4.13 -6.16 7.13
N ALA A 34 4.22 -4.89 7.54
CA ALA A 34 3.48 -4.43 8.70
C ALA A 34 1.98 -4.33 8.41
N ASP A 35 1.17 -4.71 9.39
CA ASP A 35 -0.28 -4.57 9.30
C ASP A 35 -0.71 -3.10 9.26
N LEU A 36 -1.71 -2.83 8.43
CA LEU A 36 -2.37 -1.54 8.34
C LEU A 36 -3.79 -1.65 8.87
N ARG A 37 -4.29 -0.56 9.47
CA ARG A 37 -5.72 -0.42 9.68
C ARG A 37 -6.45 -0.57 8.34
N LEU A 38 -7.56 -1.31 8.31
CA LEU A 38 -8.32 -1.56 7.09
C LEU A 38 -8.70 -0.27 6.34
N SER A 39 -8.97 0.82 7.06
CA SER A 39 -9.24 2.15 6.46
C SER A 39 -8.04 2.72 5.69
N VAL A 40 -6.81 2.51 6.17
CA VAL A 40 -5.58 2.90 5.47
C VAL A 40 -5.36 1.98 4.27
N ALA A 41 -5.50 0.67 4.45
CA ALA A 41 -5.34 -0.30 3.37
C ALA A 41 -6.31 0.00 2.20
N LYS A 42 -7.58 0.32 2.50
CA LYS A 42 -8.58 0.73 1.50
C LYS A 42 -8.18 2.00 0.75
N ARG A 43 -7.67 3.03 1.44
CA ARG A 43 -7.19 4.26 0.78
C ARG A 43 -6.01 3.99 -0.15
N VAL A 44 -5.04 3.20 0.30
CA VAL A 44 -3.89 2.79 -0.52
C VAL A 44 -4.34 2.00 -1.75
N ALA A 45 -5.28 1.06 -1.56
CA ALA A 45 -5.87 0.27 -2.64
C ALA A 45 -6.56 1.13 -3.69
N ASN A 46 -7.35 2.12 -3.26
CA ASN A 46 -8.01 3.08 -4.16
C ASN A 46 -7.01 3.86 -5.01
N VAL A 47 -5.93 4.39 -4.41
CA VAL A 47 -4.88 5.13 -5.15
C VAL A 47 -4.21 4.23 -6.19
N LEU A 48 -3.96 2.97 -5.85
CA LEU A 48 -3.31 2.01 -6.74
C LEU A 48 -4.29 1.35 -7.73
N GLN A 49 -5.58 1.69 -7.67
CA GLN A 49 -6.65 1.08 -8.48
C GLN A 49 -6.59 -0.45 -8.40
N SER A 50 -6.49 -0.97 -7.18
CA SER A 50 -6.39 -2.40 -6.86
C SER A 50 -7.25 -2.68 -5.63
N THR A 51 -7.37 -3.94 -5.22
CA THR A 51 -8.10 -4.31 -4.01
C THR A 51 -7.16 -4.47 -2.81
N VAL A 52 -7.71 -4.39 -1.60
CA VAL A 52 -6.93 -4.68 -0.37
C VAL A 52 -6.39 -6.11 -0.41
N ASP A 53 -7.20 -7.05 -0.90
CA ASP A 53 -6.82 -8.45 -1.04
C ASP A 53 -5.63 -8.59 -1.99
N GLU A 54 -5.68 -8.04 -3.20
CA GLU A 54 -4.55 -8.12 -4.14
C GLU A 54 -3.24 -7.52 -3.60
N LEU A 55 -3.32 -6.44 -2.80
CA LEU A 55 -2.14 -5.74 -2.30
C LEU A 55 -1.52 -6.40 -1.06
N PHE A 56 -2.38 -6.92 -0.18
CA PHE A 56 -2.06 -7.42 1.16
C PHE A 56 -2.44 -8.90 1.36
N SER A 57 -2.70 -9.65 0.30
CA SER A 57 -2.84 -11.10 0.34
C SER A 57 -1.59 -11.70 0.97
N HIS A 58 -1.74 -12.17 2.20
CA HIS A 58 -0.77 -13.03 2.83
C HIS A 58 -1.15 -14.45 2.42
N SER A 59 -0.29 -15.15 1.68
CA SER A 59 -0.32 -16.61 1.77
C SER A 59 -0.15 -16.93 3.26
N PRO A 60 -1.04 -17.74 3.88
CA PRO A 60 -0.81 -18.20 5.24
C PRO A 60 0.57 -18.88 5.23
N ARG A 61 1.45 -18.44 6.13
CA ARG A 61 2.68 -19.18 6.43
C ARG A 61 2.33 -20.45 7.18
#